data_AF-A0A1Z4ICI5-F1
#
_entry.id   AF-A0A1Z4ICI5-F1
#
_cell.length_a   1.000
_cell.length_b   1.000
_cell.length_c   1.000
_cell.angle_alpha   90.00
_cell.angle_beta   90.00
_cell.angle_gamma   90.00
#
_symmetry.space_group_name_H-M   'P 1'
#
loop_
_entity.id
_entity.type
_entity.pdbx_description
1 polymer ?
#
loop_
_entity_poly.entity_id
_entity_poly.type
_entity_poly.pdbx_seq_one_letter_code
_entity_poly.pdbx_strand_id
1 'polypeptide(L)'
;MTLKIVSRLKSIAEAKKSTLTTWKPPLSQPSALVLAAGLGLSTLMPFAVTNLQTASANQKTQMISQRGQKVEITLVSYAVTKAAYEKIIPQFVAKWKREKGQDVIIKQSYGGSGSQTRAVIDGLEADVVALALALDTKKIEQAGLIKPGWEKEAPNNSIVTRSVVALETREGNPKKIQSWSDLAKPGIRVITANPKTSGGARWNFLALWGAIAKNGGSEAQALDYVTKVYRNVPILPKDAREASDAFYKKGQGDVLLNYENEVVLAAQQGKTSPSYIIPQTNISIDGPVAVVDKVVDKRGSRAVSEAFVRFLYTPEAQREFAKVGFRPVNTAVAKEVEKKYPKVSKLYNVQSLGGWDAIQKKFFDDGAIFDKIQSGRR
;
A
#
# COMPACT_ATOMS: atom_id res chain seq x y z
N MET A 1 -7.71 16.63 -49.92
CA MET A 1 -7.23 15.38 -49.30
C MET A 1 -8.22 14.93 -48.21
N THR A 2 -9.50 14.85 -48.59
CA THR A 2 -10.63 14.93 -47.64
C THR A 2 -11.72 13.90 -47.98
N LEU A 3 -11.35 12.82 -48.68
CA LEU A 3 -12.25 11.71 -49.04
C LEU A 3 -11.76 10.33 -48.57
N LYS A 4 -10.60 10.22 -47.91
CA LYS A 4 -10.08 8.93 -47.38
C LYS A 4 -10.39 8.67 -45.90
N ILE A 5 -11.05 9.61 -45.21
CA ILE A 5 -11.36 9.48 -43.76
C ILE A 5 -12.78 8.95 -43.52
N VAL A 6 -13.71 9.14 -44.47
CA VAL A 6 -15.11 8.72 -44.31
C VAL A 6 -15.30 7.20 -44.57
N SER A 7 -14.43 6.55 -45.35
CA SER A 7 -14.55 5.11 -45.62
C SER A 7 -14.02 4.21 -44.48
N ARG A 8 -13.13 4.71 -43.62
CA ARG A 8 -12.61 3.95 -42.47
C ARG A 8 -13.53 3.97 -41.24
N LEU A 9 -14.48 4.90 -41.17
CA LEU A 9 -15.42 5.00 -40.04
C LEU A 9 -16.67 4.12 -40.23
N LYS A 10 -17.02 3.72 -41.46
CA LYS A 10 -18.10 2.74 -41.71
C LYS A 10 -17.70 1.29 -41.43
N SER A 11 -16.42 0.93 -41.63
CA SER A 11 -15.92 -0.44 -41.40
C SER A 11 -15.85 -0.86 -39.92
N ILE A 12 -15.86 0.09 -38.97
CA ILE A 12 -15.79 -0.20 -37.53
C ILE A 12 -17.20 -0.33 -36.91
N ALA A 13 -18.23 0.19 -37.57
CA ALA A 13 -19.62 0.12 -37.10
C ALA A 13 -20.32 -1.21 -37.43
N GLU A 14 -19.84 -1.98 -38.42
CA GLU A 14 -20.42 -3.28 -38.81
C GLU A 14 -19.78 -4.49 -38.11
N ALA A 15 -18.64 -4.34 -37.45
CA ALA A 15 -17.98 -5.43 -36.73
C ALA A 15 -18.53 -5.68 -35.30
N LYS A 16 -19.60 -4.96 -34.88
CA LYS A 16 -20.14 -5.02 -33.51
C LYS A 16 -21.54 -5.64 -33.38
N LYS A 17 -22.04 -6.33 -34.42
CA LYS A 17 -23.41 -6.88 -34.44
C LYS A 17 -23.56 -8.39 -34.60
N SER A 18 -22.50 -9.18 -34.41
CA SER A 18 -22.58 -10.65 -34.49
C SER A 18 -21.81 -11.29 -33.34
N THR A 19 -22.53 -11.71 -32.30
CA THR A 19 -22.28 -12.85 -31.39
C THR A 19 -23.13 -12.70 -30.13
N LEU A 20 -24.43 -12.98 -30.26
CA LEU A 20 -25.30 -13.36 -29.14
C LEU A 20 -25.64 -14.83 -29.33
N THR A 21 -24.84 -15.70 -28.75
CA THR A 21 -25.16 -17.13 -28.59
C THR A 21 -25.40 -17.40 -27.11
N THR A 22 -26.64 -17.80 -26.83
CA THR A 22 -27.18 -18.14 -25.52
C THR A 22 -26.48 -19.36 -24.92
N TRP A 23 -25.90 -19.21 -23.74
CA TRP A 23 -25.40 -20.33 -22.94
C TRP A 23 -26.34 -20.57 -21.74
N LYS A 24 -26.95 -21.76 -21.70
CA LYS A 24 -27.72 -22.28 -20.54
C LYS A 24 -26.80 -23.21 -19.74
N PRO A 25 -26.75 -23.10 -18.40
CA PRO A 25 -26.12 -24.14 -17.57
C PRO A 25 -27.09 -25.34 -17.39
N PRO A 26 -26.56 -26.57 -17.21
CA PRO A 26 -27.39 -27.75 -16.96
C PRO A 26 -27.91 -27.78 -15.52
N LEU A 27 -29.18 -28.19 -15.38
CA LEU A 27 -29.78 -28.61 -14.11
C LEU A 27 -29.12 -29.92 -13.64
N SER A 28 -28.63 -29.94 -12.41
CA SER A 28 -28.42 -31.18 -11.66
C SER A 28 -29.54 -31.35 -10.63
N GLN A 29 -30.13 -32.53 -10.62
CA GLN A 29 -31.21 -32.97 -9.74
C GLN A 29 -30.73 -33.18 -8.29
N PRO A 30 -31.64 -33.14 -7.31
CA PRO A 30 -31.31 -33.38 -5.90
C PRO A 30 -31.27 -34.88 -5.60
N SER A 31 -30.19 -35.36 -5.00
CA SER A 31 -30.15 -36.68 -4.39
C SER A 31 -30.79 -36.63 -3.00
N ALA A 32 -31.92 -37.32 -2.87
CA ALA A 32 -32.56 -37.64 -1.61
C ALA A 32 -31.69 -38.60 -0.78
N LEU A 33 -31.57 -38.34 0.52
CA LEU A 33 -31.04 -39.29 1.50
C LEU A 33 -32.01 -39.36 2.69
N VAL A 34 -32.93 -40.32 2.55
CA VAL A 34 -33.45 -41.30 3.52
C VAL A 34 -33.39 -40.93 5.01
N LEU A 35 -34.58 -40.76 5.59
CA LEU A 35 -34.88 -40.97 7.01
C LEU A 35 -34.55 -42.40 7.45
N ALA A 36 -33.91 -42.54 8.60
CA ALA A 36 -34.02 -43.75 9.42
C ALA A 36 -34.52 -43.35 10.82
N ALA A 37 -35.71 -43.81 11.14
CA ALA A 37 -36.32 -43.75 12.46
C ALA A 37 -35.72 -44.84 13.37
N GLY A 38 -35.50 -44.52 14.64
CA GLY A 38 -35.18 -45.47 15.70
C GLY A 38 -35.95 -45.07 16.96
N LEU A 39 -36.93 -45.90 17.32
CA LEU A 39 -37.82 -45.80 18.48
C LEU A 39 -37.21 -46.45 19.73
N GLY A 40 -37.68 -46.00 20.90
CA GLY A 40 -37.66 -46.73 22.18
C GLY A 40 -36.55 -46.28 23.14
N LEU A 41 -36.74 -46.08 24.44
CA LEU A 41 -37.75 -46.56 25.37
C LEU A 41 -38.11 -45.46 26.40
N SER A 42 -39.39 -45.47 26.77
CA SER A 42 -40.04 -44.77 27.87
C SER A 42 -39.80 -45.45 29.22
N THR A 43 -39.55 -44.66 30.27
CA THR A 43 -39.90 -45.01 31.66
C THR A 43 -40.70 -43.87 32.28
N LEU A 44 -41.84 -44.27 32.86
CA LEU A 44 -42.85 -43.44 33.50
C LEU A 44 -42.70 -43.48 35.02
N MET A 45 -43.22 -42.42 35.65
CA MET A 45 -43.77 -42.28 37.02
C MET A 45 -42.92 -41.53 38.07
N PRO A 46 -43.54 -40.88 39.09
CA PRO A 46 -44.90 -40.30 39.16
C PRO A 46 -44.95 -38.84 39.66
N PHE A 47 -46.16 -38.30 39.53
CA PHE A 47 -46.67 -37.01 39.98
C PHE A 47 -46.40 -36.70 41.47
N ALA A 48 -46.04 -35.43 41.75
CA ALA A 48 -46.47 -34.73 42.95
C ALA A 48 -47.11 -33.41 42.52
N VAL A 49 -48.42 -33.30 42.76
CA VAL A 49 -49.23 -32.10 42.52
C VAL A 49 -49.28 -31.33 43.83
N THR A 50 -48.75 -30.10 43.85
CA THR A 50 -49.10 -29.09 44.85
C THR A 50 -49.18 -27.70 44.20
N ASN A 51 -50.43 -27.28 44.02
CA ASN A 51 -51.02 -25.94 44.07
C ASN A 51 -50.20 -24.67 43.76
N LEU A 52 -50.69 -23.99 42.71
CA LEU A 52 -51.02 -22.56 42.59
C LEU A 52 -50.01 -21.52 43.10
N GLN A 53 -49.47 -20.73 42.16
CA GLN A 53 -49.67 -19.26 42.15
C GLN A 53 -49.21 -18.61 40.82
N THR A 54 -50.22 -18.12 40.10
CA THR A 54 -50.26 -16.92 39.24
C THR A 54 -48.95 -16.24 38.84
N ALA A 55 -48.65 -16.27 37.53
CA ALA A 55 -48.15 -15.10 36.80
C ALA A 55 -48.40 -15.28 35.29
N SER A 56 -49.54 -14.79 34.80
CA SER A 56 -49.68 -14.45 33.37
C SER A 56 -48.78 -13.25 33.09
N ALA A 57 -47.52 -13.52 32.74
CA ALA A 57 -46.64 -12.53 32.15
C ALA A 57 -46.74 -12.66 30.64
N ASN A 58 -47.50 -11.73 30.06
CA ASN A 58 -47.51 -11.38 28.64
C ASN A 58 -46.06 -11.33 28.12
N GLN A 59 -45.61 -12.39 27.43
CA GLN A 59 -44.37 -12.38 26.67
C GLN A 59 -44.59 -11.49 25.46
N LYS A 60 -44.47 -10.16 25.66
CA LYS A 60 -44.06 -9.26 24.59
C LYS A 60 -42.70 -9.76 24.13
N THR A 61 -42.69 -10.46 23.01
CA THR A 61 -41.51 -10.65 22.17
C THR A 61 -40.98 -9.25 21.84
N GLN A 62 -40.09 -8.73 22.69
CA GLN A 62 -39.24 -7.61 22.34
C GLN A 62 -38.30 -8.14 21.26
N MET A 63 -38.73 -8.03 20.01
CA MET A 63 -37.79 -7.77 18.93
C MET A 63 -37.11 -6.45 19.29
N ILE A 64 -36.00 -6.54 20.02
CA ILE A 64 -35.02 -5.48 20.06
C ILE A 64 -34.60 -5.34 18.60
N SER A 65 -35.17 -4.36 17.93
CA SER A 65 -34.61 -3.82 16.70
C SER A 65 -33.18 -3.43 17.05
N GLN A 66 -32.23 -4.30 16.73
CA GLN A 66 -30.83 -3.92 16.63
C GLN A 66 -30.76 -2.87 15.52
N ARG A 67 -31.02 -1.60 15.86
CA ARG A 67 -30.43 -0.50 15.10
C ARG A 67 -28.94 -0.80 15.12
N GLY A 68 -28.41 -1.22 13.97
CA GLY A 68 -27.01 -1.58 13.83
C GLY A 68 -26.17 -0.48 14.46
N GLN A 69 -25.39 -0.83 15.49
CA GLN A 69 -24.56 0.16 16.16
C GLN A 69 -23.69 0.83 15.10
N LYS A 70 -23.77 2.16 15.00
CA LYS A 70 -22.93 2.92 14.08
C LYS A 70 -21.57 3.09 14.72
N VAL A 71 -20.50 2.65 14.06
CA VAL A 71 -19.13 2.90 14.52
C VAL A 71 -18.37 3.69 13.47
N GLU A 72 -17.56 4.61 13.95
CA GLU A 72 -16.73 5.47 13.14
C GLU A 72 -15.27 5.19 13.46
N ILE A 73 -14.45 5.08 12.41
CA ILE A 73 -12.99 5.03 12.53
C ILE A 73 -12.35 6.04 11.60
N THR A 74 -11.16 6.50 11.95
CA THR A 74 -10.32 7.38 11.13
C THR A 74 -9.16 6.60 10.52
N LEU A 75 -9.08 6.56 9.20
CA LEU A 75 -7.88 6.17 8.46
C LEU A 75 -7.03 7.40 8.16
N VAL A 76 -5.77 7.36 8.60
CA VAL A 76 -4.73 8.32 8.22
C VAL A 76 -3.76 7.64 7.27
N SER A 77 -3.63 8.14 6.04
CA SER A 77 -2.73 7.56 5.04
C SER A 77 -2.06 8.61 4.16
N TYR A 78 -1.17 8.18 3.26
CA TYR A 78 -0.42 9.07 2.39
C TYR A 78 -1.10 9.26 1.03
N ALA A 79 -0.85 10.40 0.37
CA ALA A 79 -1.70 10.91 -0.71
C ALA A 79 -1.98 9.93 -1.86
N VAL A 80 -1.00 9.14 -2.28
CA VAL A 80 -1.14 8.23 -3.42
C VAL A 80 -2.02 7.02 -3.17
N THR A 81 -2.28 6.65 -1.91
CA THR A 81 -3.15 5.52 -1.59
C THR A 81 -4.63 5.88 -1.68
N LYS A 82 -4.97 7.18 -1.74
CA LYS A 82 -6.35 7.68 -1.75
C LYS A 82 -7.20 6.97 -2.81
N ALA A 83 -6.71 6.89 -4.04
CA ALA A 83 -7.45 6.28 -5.15
C ALA A 83 -7.74 4.78 -4.93
N ALA A 84 -6.86 4.05 -4.22
CA ALA A 84 -7.12 2.66 -3.84
C ALA A 84 -8.15 2.60 -2.70
N TYR A 85 -7.96 3.40 -1.64
CA TYR A 85 -8.86 3.37 -0.48
C TYR A 85 -10.29 3.81 -0.79
N GLU A 86 -10.50 4.72 -1.74
CA GLU A 86 -11.83 5.08 -2.26
C GLU A 86 -12.59 3.87 -2.83
N LYS A 87 -11.88 2.84 -3.29
CA LYS A 87 -12.47 1.57 -3.76
C LYS A 87 -12.51 0.50 -2.67
N ILE A 88 -11.50 0.45 -1.80
CA ILE A 88 -11.39 -0.56 -0.73
C ILE A 88 -12.42 -0.33 0.38
N ILE A 89 -12.59 0.92 0.83
CA ILE A 89 -13.44 1.25 1.99
C ILE A 89 -14.89 0.81 1.78
N PRO A 90 -15.57 1.10 0.65
CA PRO A 90 -16.92 0.62 0.41
C PRO A 90 -17.04 -0.92 0.45
N GLN A 91 -16.03 -1.63 -0.05
CA GLN A 91 -16.01 -3.11 -0.04
C GLN A 91 -15.92 -3.65 1.39
N PHE A 92 -15.05 -3.05 2.23
CA PHE A 92 -14.96 -3.41 3.64
C PHE A 92 -16.26 -3.12 4.39
N VAL A 93 -16.82 -1.92 4.23
CA VAL A 93 -18.06 -1.52 4.92
C VAL A 93 -19.21 -2.46 4.56
N ALA A 94 -19.37 -2.80 3.28
CA ALA A 94 -20.39 -3.76 2.85
C ALA A 94 -20.17 -5.16 3.44
N LYS A 95 -18.92 -5.65 3.47
CA LYS A 95 -18.56 -6.94 4.08
C LYS A 95 -18.86 -6.94 5.58
N TRP A 96 -18.45 -5.89 6.29
CA TRP A 96 -18.65 -5.76 7.74
C TRP A 96 -20.13 -5.70 8.10
N LYS A 97 -20.93 -4.92 7.36
CA LYS A 97 -22.39 -4.85 7.56
C LYS A 97 -23.05 -6.21 7.41
N ARG A 98 -22.68 -6.97 6.37
CA ARG A 98 -23.20 -8.32 6.11
C ARG A 98 -22.83 -9.31 7.23
N GLU A 99 -21.62 -9.22 7.77
CA GLU A 99 -21.08 -10.20 8.72
C GLU A 99 -21.37 -9.87 10.19
N LYS A 100 -21.53 -8.58 10.50
CA LYS A 100 -21.66 -8.09 11.89
C LYS A 100 -22.92 -7.28 12.13
N GLY A 101 -23.72 -6.99 11.10
CA GLY A 101 -24.95 -6.17 11.22
C GLY A 101 -24.71 -4.69 11.53
N GLN A 102 -23.44 -4.29 11.62
CA GLN A 102 -22.99 -3.00 12.14
C GLN A 102 -22.69 -2.01 11.01
N ASP A 103 -23.13 -0.77 11.15
CA ASP A 103 -22.84 0.29 10.16
C ASP A 103 -21.49 0.94 10.49
N VAL A 104 -20.58 0.99 9.51
CA VAL A 104 -19.23 1.55 9.69
C VAL A 104 -19.03 2.77 8.80
N ILE A 105 -18.52 3.85 9.39
CA ILE A 105 -18.01 5.01 8.67
C ILE A 105 -16.49 5.07 8.83
N ILE A 106 -15.77 5.18 7.72
CA ILE A 106 -14.33 5.39 7.72
C ILE A 106 -14.05 6.83 7.27
N LYS A 107 -13.73 7.71 8.24
CA LYS A 107 -13.15 9.03 7.97
C LYS A 107 -11.75 8.85 7.42
N GLN A 108 -11.35 9.75 6.53
CA GLN A 108 -10.10 9.62 5.79
C GLN A 108 -9.30 10.93 5.85
N SER A 109 -8.00 10.82 6.10
CA SER A 109 -7.04 11.92 5.97
C SER A 109 -5.88 11.48 5.09
N TYR A 110 -5.56 12.30 4.08
CA TYR A 110 -4.50 12.03 3.12
C TYR A 110 -3.52 13.21 3.02
N GLY A 111 -2.22 12.91 2.95
CA GLY A 111 -1.18 13.93 2.75
C GLY A 111 0.21 13.32 2.58
N GLY A 112 1.26 14.12 2.73
CA GLY A 112 2.62 13.56 2.83
C GLY A 112 2.74 12.70 4.09
N SER A 113 3.37 11.54 3.99
CA SER A 113 3.47 10.56 5.10
C SER A 113 3.97 11.20 6.41
N GLY A 114 5.09 11.93 6.37
CA GLY A 114 5.60 12.62 7.56
C GLY A 114 4.70 13.76 8.08
N SER A 115 3.91 14.42 7.23
CA SER A 115 2.92 15.42 7.69
C SER A 115 1.75 14.75 8.39
N GLN A 116 1.31 13.59 7.90
CA GLN A 116 0.26 12.79 8.53
C GLN A 116 0.74 12.21 9.86
N THR A 117 1.99 11.75 9.94
CA THR A 117 2.64 11.39 11.21
C THR A 117 2.58 12.50 12.24
N ARG A 118 3.00 13.72 11.87
CA ARG A 118 2.93 14.88 12.77
C ARG A 118 1.50 15.17 13.19
N ALA A 119 0.55 15.20 12.25
CA ALA A 119 -0.85 15.43 12.58
C ALA A 119 -1.38 14.44 13.63
N VAL A 120 -1.03 13.15 13.53
CA VAL A 120 -1.44 12.14 14.52
C VAL A 120 -0.79 12.40 15.88
N ILE A 121 0.50 12.70 15.91
CA ILE A 121 1.23 13.05 17.15
C ILE A 121 0.62 14.30 17.81
N ASP A 122 0.24 15.28 17.00
CA ASP A 122 -0.31 16.57 17.44
C ASP A 122 -1.82 16.51 17.79
N GLY A 123 -2.43 15.32 17.72
CA GLY A 123 -3.79 15.08 18.25
C GLY A 123 -4.86 14.66 17.22
N LEU A 124 -4.52 14.47 15.95
CA LEU A 124 -5.43 13.81 15.01
C LEU A 124 -5.65 12.36 15.43
N GLU A 125 -6.83 12.08 15.99
CA GLU A 125 -7.23 10.74 16.44
C GLU A 125 -7.47 9.79 15.26
N ALA A 126 -6.37 9.20 14.79
CA ALA A 126 -6.35 8.10 13.84
C ALA A 126 -6.65 6.78 14.56
N ASP A 127 -7.56 5.97 14.05
CA ASP A 127 -7.76 4.60 14.52
C ASP A 127 -6.79 3.64 13.80
N VAL A 128 -6.51 3.92 12.52
CA VAL A 128 -5.57 3.19 11.68
C VAL A 128 -4.65 4.16 10.96
N VAL A 129 -3.35 3.89 10.98
CA VAL A 129 -2.35 4.58 10.18
C VAL A 129 -1.81 3.64 9.11
N ALA A 130 -1.81 4.07 7.85
CA ALA A 130 -1.19 3.35 6.74
C ALA A 130 -0.23 4.30 6.02
N LEU A 131 1.05 4.25 6.38
CA LEU A 131 2.04 5.29 6.04
C LEU A 131 3.01 4.81 4.96
N ALA A 132 3.83 5.71 4.44
CA ALA A 132 4.71 5.40 3.30
C ALA A 132 6.01 4.67 3.71
N LEU A 133 6.39 4.71 4.99
CA LEU A 133 7.56 4.00 5.51
C LEU A 133 7.47 3.76 7.01
N ALA A 134 8.13 2.70 7.50
CA ALA A 134 8.08 2.29 8.92
C ALA A 134 8.62 3.35 9.89
N LEU A 135 9.56 4.21 9.49
CA LEU A 135 10.06 5.29 10.36
C LEU A 135 8.96 6.28 10.76
N ASP A 136 7.98 6.50 9.89
CA ASP A 136 6.88 7.40 10.15
C ASP A 136 5.90 6.79 11.16
N THR A 137 5.67 5.48 11.11
CA THR A 137 4.91 4.75 12.15
C THR A 137 5.68 4.70 13.47
N LYS A 138 7.00 4.47 13.42
CA LYS A 138 7.85 4.41 14.62
C LYS A 138 7.88 5.73 15.40
N LYS A 139 7.73 6.88 14.74
CA LYS A 139 7.55 8.16 15.44
C LYS A 139 6.26 8.23 16.25
N ILE A 140 5.18 7.63 15.73
CA ILE A 140 3.88 7.56 16.42
C ILE A 140 3.96 6.60 17.62
N GLU A 141 4.69 5.49 17.47
CA GLU A 141 5.06 4.57 18.56
C GLU A 141 5.88 5.30 19.64
N GLN A 142 6.93 6.03 19.25
CA GLN A 142 7.77 6.83 20.16
C GLN A 142 6.99 7.92 20.90
N ALA A 143 5.92 8.45 20.30
CA ALA A 143 4.98 9.37 20.95
C ALA A 143 4.01 8.67 21.92
N GLY A 144 4.10 7.34 22.07
CA GLY A 144 3.27 6.54 22.97
C GLY A 144 1.83 6.32 22.50
N LEU A 145 1.55 6.52 21.20
CA LEU A 145 0.21 6.32 20.63
C LEU A 145 -0.01 4.90 20.11
N ILE A 146 1.08 4.25 19.67
CA ILE A 146 1.15 2.85 19.22
C ILE A 146 2.08 2.10 20.19
N LYS A 147 1.74 0.85 20.54
CA LYS A 147 2.56 0.00 21.39
C LYS A 147 3.77 -0.57 20.60
N PRO A 148 4.90 -0.83 21.26
CA PRO A 148 6.03 -1.48 20.61
C PRO A 148 5.68 -2.87 20.06
N GLY A 149 6.25 -3.21 18.90
CA GLY A 149 6.03 -4.50 18.24
C GLY A 149 4.88 -4.51 17.23
N TRP A 150 4.31 -3.35 16.90
CA TRP A 150 3.26 -3.18 15.89
C TRP A 150 3.59 -3.86 14.56
N GLU A 151 4.87 -3.98 14.19
CA GLU A 151 5.28 -4.65 12.95
C GLU A 151 4.78 -6.10 12.90
N LYS A 152 4.57 -6.75 14.04
CA LYS A 152 4.15 -8.16 14.11
C LYS A 152 2.64 -8.35 14.24
N GLU A 153 1.87 -7.27 14.31
CA GLU A 153 0.42 -7.34 14.59
C GLU A 153 -0.43 -7.62 13.34
N ALA A 154 0.12 -7.39 12.14
CA ALA A 154 -0.51 -7.72 10.87
C ALA A 154 0.42 -8.53 9.95
N PRO A 155 -0.13 -9.25 8.95
CA PRO A 155 0.67 -10.07 8.04
C PRO A 155 1.81 -9.31 7.35
N ASN A 156 2.84 -10.05 6.93
CA ASN A 156 3.99 -9.52 6.19
C ASN A 156 4.77 -8.42 6.94
N ASN A 157 4.97 -8.57 8.25
CA ASN A 157 5.55 -7.53 9.11
C ASN A 157 4.77 -6.21 9.02
N SER A 158 3.44 -6.33 9.01
CA SER A 158 2.51 -5.20 8.87
C SER A 158 2.74 -4.35 7.63
N ILE A 159 3.28 -4.94 6.56
CA ILE A 159 3.45 -4.31 5.26
C ILE A 159 2.27 -4.65 4.35
N VAL A 160 1.52 -3.63 3.96
CA VAL A 160 0.29 -3.77 3.16
C VAL A 160 0.49 -3.44 1.68
N THR A 161 1.52 -2.65 1.36
CA THR A 161 1.88 -2.29 -0.01
C THR A 161 3.39 -2.40 -0.20
N ARG A 162 3.81 -2.76 -1.42
CA ARG A 162 5.22 -2.72 -1.83
C ARG A 162 5.39 -1.86 -3.07
N SER A 163 6.57 -1.30 -3.20
CA SER A 163 7.06 -0.62 -4.40
C SER A 163 8.56 -0.86 -4.53
N VAL A 164 9.16 -0.30 -5.56
CA VAL A 164 10.61 -0.31 -5.79
C VAL A 164 11.03 1.05 -6.35
N VAL A 165 12.32 1.35 -6.35
CA VAL A 165 12.81 2.57 -7.00
C VAL A 165 12.80 2.38 -8.52
N ALA A 166 12.17 3.31 -9.22
CA ALA A 166 12.15 3.41 -10.67
C ALA A 166 13.06 4.55 -11.14
N LEU A 167 13.70 4.34 -12.29
CA LEU A 167 14.39 5.39 -13.04
C LEU A 167 13.42 5.92 -14.09
N GLU A 168 12.99 7.17 -13.91
CA GLU A 168 12.14 7.84 -14.87
C GLU A 168 12.97 8.80 -15.71
N THR A 169 13.05 8.52 -17.01
CA THR A 169 13.85 9.30 -17.95
C THR A 169 12.99 10.28 -18.72
N ARG A 170 13.62 11.23 -19.42
CA ARG A 170 12.93 12.02 -20.45
C ARG A 170 12.37 11.11 -21.55
N GLU A 171 11.33 11.60 -22.24
CA GLU A 171 10.71 10.89 -23.36
C GLU A 171 11.77 10.45 -24.39
N GLY A 172 11.67 9.20 -24.85
CA GLY A 172 12.64 8.60 -25.77
C GLY A 172 13.98 8.20 -25.12
N ASN A 173 14.20 8.48 -23.84
CA ASN A 173 15.44 8.18 -23.10
C ASN A 173 16.71 8.64 -23.85
N PRO A 174 16.88 9.95 -24.10
CA PRO A 174 17.95 10.48 -24.94
C PRO A 174 19.36 10.18 -24.41
N LYS A 175 19.49 9.95 -23.10
CA LYS A 175 20.75 9.59 -22.43
C LYS A 175 21.00 8.08 -22.38
N LYS A 176 20.10 7.26 -22.92
CA LYS A 176 20.20 5.79 -22.96
C LYS A 176 20.46 5.17 -21.57
N ILE A 177 19.83 5.72 -20.53
CA ILE A 177 19.95 5.23 -19.15
C ILE A 177 19.18 3.91 -19.05
N GLN A 178 19.77 2.87 -18.49
CA GLN A 178 19.14 1.54 -18.37
C GLN A 178 19.33 0.91 -17.00
N SER A 179 20.23 1.43 -16.17
CA SER A 179 20.59 0.81 -14.91
C SER A 179 21.21 1.80 -13.92
N TRP A 180 21.48 1.32 -12.71
CA TRP A 180 22.20 2.07 -11.69
C TRP A 180 23.56 2.59 -12.16
N SER A 181 24.34 1.78 -12.89
CA SER A 181 25.70 2.16 -13.30
C SER A 181 25.72 3.38 -14.24
N ASP A 182 24.63 3.63 -14.96
CA ASP A 182 24.51 4.80 -15.85
C ASP A 182 24.43 6.11 -15.07
N LEU A 183 23.91 6.09 -13.84
CA LEU A 183 23.68 7.32 -13.05
C LEU A 183 24.97 8.02 -12.63
N ALA A 184 26.08 7.27 -12.58
CA ALA A 184 27.40 7.80 -12.21
C ALA A 184 28.20 8.31 -13.43
N LYS A 185 27.68 8.17 -14.66
CA LYS A 185 28.38 8.60 -15.88
C LYS A 185 28.46 10.13 -15.95
N PRO A 186 29.56 10.72 -16.47
CA PRO A 186 29.65 12.16 -16.70
C PRO A 186 28.51 12.67 -17.59
N GLY A 187 27.98 13.86 -17.29
CA GLY A 187 26.95 14.51 -18.10
C GLY A 187 25.54 13.92 -17.94
N ILE A 188 25.32 13.03 -16.97
CA ILE A 188 24.00 12.63 -16.47
C ILE A 188 23.62 13.53 -15.30
N ARG A 189 22.40 14.06 -15.31
CA ARG A 189 21.84 14.84 -14.20
C ARG A 189 20.72 14.06 -13.53
N VAL A 190 20.94 13.66 -12.29
CA VAL A 190 20.00 12.84 -11.50
C VAL A 190 19.16 13.74 -10.60
N ILE A 191 17.85 13.57 -10.60
CA ILE A 191 16.96 14.20 -9.63
C ILE A 191 16.60 13.18 -8.55
N THR A 192 16.86 13.53 -7.30
CA THR A 192 16.39 12.84 -6.10
C THR A 192 16.28 13.86 -4.98
N ALA A 193 15.32 13.70 -4.07
CA ALA A 193 15.17 14.59 -2.92
C ALA A 193 16.32 14.41 -1.90
N ASN A 194 16.36 15.26 -0.87
CA ASN A 194 17.33 15.21 0.21
C ASN A 194 16.98 14.11 1.26
N PRO A 195 17.83 13.09 1.49
CA PRO A 195 17.62 12.05 2.51
C PRO A 195 17.50 12.55 3.96
N LYS A 196 18.05 13.71 4.27
CA LYS A 196 17.92 14.31 5.62
C LYS A 196 16.48 14.71 5.92
N THR A 197 15.74 15.17 4.92
CA THR A 197 14.38 15.71 5.08
C THR A 197 13.29 14.83 4.47
N SER A 198 13.63 13.90 3.56
CA SER A 198 12.69 13.09 2.79
C SER A 198 12.88 11.59 3.02
N GLY A 199 11.86 10.91 3.55
CA GLY A 199 11.80 9.44 3.58
C GLY A 199 11.86 8.83 2.17
N GLY A 200 11.20 9.52 1.22
CA GLY A 200 11.41 9.46 -0.24
C GLY A 200 12.83 9.08 -0.64
N ALA A 201 13.72 10.01 -0.30
CA ALA A 201 15.11 9.99 -0.69
C ALA A 201 15.96 9.00 0.10
N ARG A 202 15.57 8.62 1.32
CA ARG A 202 16.26 7.57 2.07
C ARG A 202 16.15 6.23 1.33
N TRP A 203 14.97 5.90 0.82
CA TRP A 203 14.79 4.71 -0.02
C TRP A 203 15.62 4.78 -1.30
N ASN A 204 15.65 5.92 -2.00
CA ASN A 204 16.50 6.13 -3.17
C ASN A 204 17.99 5.96 -2.85
N PHE A 205 18.47 6.55 -1.74
CA PHE A 205 19.84 6.40 -1.28
C PHE A 205 20.18 4.93 -1.00
N LEU A 206 19.30 4.21 -0.29
CA LEU A 206 19.52 2.80 0.03
C LEU A 206 19.51 1.93 -1.23
N ALA A 207 18.67 2.26 -2.22
CA ALA A 207 18.67 1.59 -3.53
C ALA A 207 20.02 1.75 -4.24
N LEU A 208 20.56 2.97 -4.27
CA LEU A 208 21.89 3.26 -4.84
C LEU A 208 22.99 2.52 -4.08
N TRP A 209 22.99 2.57 -2.75
CA TRP A 209 23.99 1.90 -1.93
C TRP A 209 23.97 0.38 -2.15
N GLY A 210 22.78 -0.23 -2.06
CA GLY A 210 22.64 -1.67 -2.21
C GLY A 210 22.80 -2.16 -3.65
N ALA A 211 22.69 -1.29 -4.67
CA ALA A 211 23.06 -1.64 -6.04
C ALA A 211 24.50 -2.16 -6.15
N ILE A 212 25.39 -1.69 -5.27
CA ILE A 212 26.78 -2.15 -5.16
C ILE A 212 26.93 -3.15 -4.01
N ALA A 213 26.56 -2.75 -2.79
CA ALA A 213 26.83 -3.53 -1.59
C ALA A 213 26.07 -4.87 -1.54
N LYS A 214 24.91 -4.97 -2.20
CA LYS A 214 24.19 -6.25 -2.33
C LYS A 214 24.64 -7.06 -3.53
N ASN A 215 25.46 -6.52 -4.42
CA ASN A 215 25.97 -7.22 -5.62
C ASN A 215 27.45 -7.61 -5.50
N GLY A 216 27.93 -7.89 -4.28
CA GLY A 216 29.31 -8.35 -4.05
C GLY A 216 30.35 -7.24 -3.97
N GLY A 217 29.94 -5.98 -4.12
CA GLY A 217 30.83 -4.84 -3.90
C GLY A 217 31.04 -4.55 -2.41
N SER A 218 32.21 -4.00 -2.07
CA SER A 218 32.54 -3.54 -0.72
C SER A 218 31.83 -2.23 -0.37
N GLU A 219 31.83 -1.89 0.92
CA GLU A 219 31.26 -0.60 1.37
C GLU A 219 32.02 0.60 0.80
N ALA A 220 33.34 0.48 0.60
CA ALA A 220 34.14 1.52 -0.03
C ALA A 220 33.73 1.74 -1.50
N GLN A 221 33.45 0.66 -2.23
CA GLN A 221 32.95 0.73 -3.61
C GLN A 221 31.53 1.33 -3.67
N ALA A 222 30.66 0.98 -2.71
CA ALA A 222 29.35 1.57 -2.61
C ALA A 222 29.43 3.08 -2.31
N LEU A 223 30.31 3.48 -1.39
CA LEU A 223 30.57 4.87 -1.07
C LEU A 223 31.06 5.66 -2.29
N ASP A 224 32.06 5.15 -3.02
CA ASP A 224 32.57 5.80 -4.24
C ASP A 224 31.48 5.95 -5.31
N TYR A 225 30.73 4.88 -5.59
CA TYR A 225 29.63 4.92 -6.55
C TYR A 225 28.54 5.94 -6.16
N VAL A 226 28.05 5.88 -4.93
CA VAL A 226 27.00 6.81 -4.45
C VAL A 226 27.52 8.24 -4.48
N THR A 227 28.79 8.48 -4.13
CA THR A 227 29.43 9.80 -4.24
C THR A 227 29.40 10.32 -5.68
N LYS A 228 29.76 9.48 -6.67
CA LYS A 228 29.70 9.84 -8.09
C LYS A 228 28.28 10.17 -8.54
N VAL A 229 27.28 9.39 -8.10
CA VAL A 229 25.87 9.69 -8.40
C VAL A 229 25.44 11.03 -7.78
N TYR A 230 25.78 11.29 -6.51
CA TYR A 230 25.39 12.56 -5.85
C TYR A 230 26.14 13.78 -6.40
N ARG A 231 27.33 13.63 -6.99
CA ARG A 231 27.97 14.69 -7.80
C ARG A 231 27.14 15.05 -9.04
N ASN A 232 26.45 14.07 -9.61
CA ASN A 232 25.51 14.24 -10.72
C ASN A 232 24.13 14.77 -10.31
N VAL A 233 23.88 15.04 -9.03
CA VAL A 233 22.59 15.58 -8.54
C VAL A 233 22.65 17.10 -8.47
N PRO A 234 22.13 17.88 -9.44
CA PRO A 234 22.37 19.33 -9.52
C PRO A 234 21.70 20.13 -8.39
N ILE A 235 20.56 19.64 -7.90
CA ILE A 235 19.81 20.22 -6.80
C ILE A 235 19.34 19.09 -5.88
N LEU A 236 19.16 19.40 -4.60
CA LEU A 236 18.59 18.48 -3.62
C LEU A 236 17.28 19.07 -3.06
N PRO A 237 16.15 18.84 -3.76
CA PRO A 237 14.82 19.23 -3.30
C PRO A 237 14.53 18.72 -1.89
N LYS A 238 13.71 19.45 -1.12
CA LYS A 238 13.49 19.09 0.29
C LYS A 238 12.68 17.80 0.44
N ASP A 239 11.82 17.48 -0.52
CA ASP A 239 10.93 16.33 -0.49
C ASP A 239 10.65 15.75 -1.89
N ALA A 240 9.99 14.59 -1.93
CA ALA A 240 9.68 13.88 -3.18
C ALA A 240 8.77 14.68 -4.13
N ARG A 241 7.90 15.55 -3.60
CA ARG A 241 7.02 16.39 -4.41
C ARG A 241 7.82 17.48 -5.11
N GLU A 242 8.72 18.15 -4.39
CA GLU A 242 9.60 19.15 -5.01
C GLU A 242 10.55 18.52 -6.04
N ALA A 243 11.01 17.28 -5.81
CA ALA A 243 11.79 16.53 -6.80
C ALA A 243 10.98 16.24 -8.07
N SER A 244 9.73 15.80 -7.91
CA SER A 244 8.81 15.59 -9.03
C SER A 244 8.52 16.90 -9.77
N ASP A 245 8.27 18.00 -9.05
CA ASP A 245 8.02 19.31 -9.66
C ASP A 245 9.25 19.84 -10.42
N ALA A 246 10.46 19.66 -9.87
CA ALA A 246 11.70 19.98 -10.56
C ALA A 246 11.85 19.21 -11.87
N PHE A 247 11.55 17.91 -11.85
CA PHE A 247 11.66 17.07 -13.04
C PHE A 247 10.55 17.35 -14.07
N TYR A 248 9.28 17.26 -13.68
CA TYR A 248 8.13 17.35 -14.60
C TYR A 248 7.82 18.78 -15.04
N LYS A 249 7.79 19.72 -14.11
CA LYS A 249 7.33 21.09 -14.40
C LYS A 249 8.47 22.01 -14.82
N LYS A 250 9.64 21.87 -14.18
CA LYS A 250 10.80 22.74 -14.45
C LYS A 250 11.79 22.15 -15.47
N GLY A 251 11.55 20.94 -15.96
CA GLY A 251 12.41 20.32 -16.98
C GLY A 251 13.84 20.05 -16.50
N GLN A 252 14.08 19.95 -15.19
CA GLN A 252 15.42 19.78 -14.63
C GLN A 252 15.84 18.31 -14.57
N GLY A 253 17.10 18.04 -14.90
CA GLY A 253 17.67 16.69 -14.87
C GLY A 253 17.24 15.79 -16.03
N ASP A 254 17.95 14.68 -16.17
CA ASP A 254 17.80 13.72 -17.27
C ASP A 254 17.08 12.45 -16.79
N VAL A 255 17.16 12.16 -15.49
CA VAL A 255 16.48 11.03 -14.83
C VAL A 255 16.03 11.42 -13.43
N LEU A 256 14.82 11.02 -13.05
CA LEU A 256 14.27 11.13 -11.70
C LEU A 256 14.30 9.74 -11.03
N LEU A 257 14.83 9.68 -9.80
CA LEU A 257 14.65 8.54 -8.92
C LEU A 257 13.33 8.70 -8.18
N ASN A 258 12.35 7.88 -8.53
CA ASN A 258 11.03 7.91 -7.92
C ASN A 258 10.56 6.50 -7.58
N TYR A 259 9.39 6.37 -6.96
CA TYR A 259 8.82 5.06 -6.67
C TYR A 259 8.01 4.59 -7.87
N GLU A 260 8.04 3.29 -8.16
CA GLU A 260 7.30 2.74 -9.29
C GLU A 260 5.80 3.10 -9.25
N ASN A 261 5.17 3.02 -8.08
CA ASN A 261 3.77 3.42 -7.89
C ASN A 261 3.52 4.91 -8.21
N GLU A 262 4.46 5.80 -7.90
CA GLU A 262 4.36 7.23 -8.19
C GLU A 262 4.44 7.49 -9.70
N VAL A 263 5.35 6.79 -10.39
CA VAL A 263 5.50 6.91 -11.85
C VAL A 263 4.25 6.36 -12.56
N VAL A 264 3.76 5.19 -12.14
CA VAL A 264 2.52 4.62 -12.68
C VAL A 264 1.34 5.56 -12.46
N LEU A 265 1.20 6.13 -11.27
CA LEU A 265 0.11 7.08 -10.97
C LEU A 265 0.25 8.37 -11.80
N ALA A 266 1.46 8.92 -11.93
CA ALA A 266 1.71 10.10 -12.75
C ALA A 266 1.36 9.85 -14.23
N ALA A 267 1.68 8.67 -14.75
CA ALA A 267 1.33 8.27 -16.12
C ALA A 267 -0.19 8.13 -16.30
N GLN A 268 -0.90 7.53 -15.34
CA GLN A 268 -2.37 7.45 -15.35
C GLN A 268 -3.05 8.83 -15.31
N GLN A 269 -2.39 9.81 -14.69
CA GLN A 269 -2.84 11.20 -14.65
C GLN A 269 -2.41 12.02 -15.88
N GLY A 270 -1.75 11.40 -16.87
CA GLY A 270 -1.25 12.08 -18.07
C GLY A 270 -0.12 13.08 -17.81
N LYS A 271 0.56 13.00 -16.64
CA LYS A 271 1.65 13.90 -16.27
C LYS A 271 3.00 13.50 -16.88
N THR A 272 3.14 12.23 -17.22
CA THR A 272 4.37 11.65 -17.77
C THR A 272 4.05 10.46 -18.67
N SER A 273 5.04 10.01 -19.41
CA SER A 273 4.97 8.77 -20.17
C SER A 273 4.95 7.57 -19.21
N PRO A 274 4.25 6.46 -19.53
CA PRO A 274 4.33 5.23 -18.74
C PRO A 274 5.71 4.54 -18.82
N SER A 275 6.68 5.11 -19.54
CA SER A 275 8.02 4.54 -19.68
C SER A 275 8.88 4.85 -18.46
N TYR A 276 9.31 3.78 -17.79
CA TYR A 276 10.27 3.82 -16.70
C TYR A 276 11.12 2.56 -16.72
N ILE A 277 12.25 2.60 -16.02
CA ILE A 277 13.18 1.48 -15.91
C ILE A 277 13.20 1.02 -14.46
N ILE A 278 13.13 -0.29 -14.26
CA ILE A 278 13.33 -0.92 -12.95
C ILE A 278 14.68 -1.63 -12.96
N PRO A 279 15.67 -1.14 -12.21
CA PRO A 279 16.94 -1.83 -12.06
C PRO A 279 16.77 -3.20 -11.38
N GLN A 280 17.59 -4.18 -11.80
CA GLN A 280 17.46 -5.58 -11.40
C GLN A 280 17.79 -5.86 -9.93
N THR A 281 18.76 -5.13 -9.37
CA THR A 281 19.02 -5.12 -7.93
C THR A 281 18.37 -3.91 -7.32
N ASN A 282 17.40 -4.11 -6.44
CA ASN A 282 16.60 -3.01 -5.90
C ASN A 282 16.17 -3.30 -4.46
N ILE A 283 15.66 -2.28 -3.80
CA ILE A 283 15.12 -2.37 -2.46
C ILE A 283 13.59 -2.39 -2.49
N SER A 284 12.98 -3.21 -1.62
CA SER A 284 11.54 -3.20 -1.38
C SER A 284 11.20 -1.93 -0.59
N ILE A 285 10.42 -1.06 -1.20
CA ILE A 285 9.84 0.10 -0.54
C ILE A 285 8.55 -0.38 0.12
N ASP A 286 8.61 -0.58 1.43
CA ASP A 286 7.55 -1.21 2.19
C ASP A 286 6.64 -0.17 2.85
N GLY A 287 5.36 -0.19 2.48
CA GLY A 287 4.31 0.67 3.06
C GLY A 287 3.63 -0.01 4.25
N PRO A 288 3.91 0.41 5.50
CA PRO A 288 3.34 -0.19 6.71
C PRO A 288 1.89 0.22 6.97
N VAL A 289 1.21 -0.61 7.75
CA VAL A 289 -0.08 -0.31 8.39
C VAL A 289 0.01 -0.65 9.89
N ALA A 290 -0.64 0.15 10.75
CA ALA A 290 -0.75 -0.14 12.17
C ALA A 290 -2.09 0.38 12.71
N VAL A 291 -2.57 -0.27 13.77
CA VAL A 291 -3.67 0.22 14.60
C VAL A 291 -3.08 1.17 15.64
N VAL A 292 -3.76 2.28 15.92
CA VAL A 292 -3.31 3.25 16.93
C VAL A 292 -3.95 2.91 18.27
N ASP A 293 -3.23 2.14 19.09
CA ASP A 293 -3.73 1.57 20.34
C ASP A 293 -4.49 2.55 21.21
N LYS A 294 -3.86 3.70 21.49
CA LYS A 294 -4.44 4.71 22.40
C LYS A 294 -5.78 5.23 21.92
N VAL A 295 -5.96 5.35 20.60
CA VAL A 295 -7.20 5.87 20.00
C VAL A 295 -8.27 4.79 19.94
N VAL A 296 -7.93 3.57 19.51
CA VAL A 296 -8.91 2.51 19.40
C VAL A 296 -9.42 2.01 20.75
N ASP A 297 -8.56 2.03 21.78
CA ASP A 297 -8.93 1.69 23.16
C ASP A 297 -9.83 2.78 23.75
N LYS A 298 -9.51 4.07 23.51
CA LYS A 298 -10.34 5.21 23.92
C LYS A 298 -11.73 5.19 23.27
N ARG A 299 -11.81 4.84 21.98
CA ARG A 299 -13.05 4.90 21.18
C ARG A 299 -13.85 3.60 21.19
N GLY A 300 -13.30 2.50 21.73
CA GLY A 300 -13.90 1.18 21.65
C GLY A 300 -13.99 0.64 20.21
N SER A 301 -13.12 1.11 19.31
CA SER A 301 -13.15 0.81 17.87
C SER A 301 -12.15 -0.27 17.42
N ARG A 302 -11.45 -0.92 18.37
CA ARG A 302 -10.38 -1.88 18.09
C ARG A 302 -10.80 -3.00 17.14
N ALA A 303 -11.94 -3.64 17.41
CA ALA A 303 -12.39 -4.79 16.64
C ALA A 303 -12.61 -4.46 15.15
N VAL A 304 -13.24 -3.32 14.85
CA VAL A 304 -13.48 -2.88 13.47
C VAL A 304 -12.18 -2.38 12.81
N SER A 305 -11.30 -1.71 13.56
CA SER A 305 -10.01 -1.20 13.05
C SER A 305 -9.07 -2.34 12.66
N GLU A 306 -8.91 -3.34 13.52
CA GLU A 306 -8.11 -4.53 13.21
C GLU A 306 -8.73 -5.34 12.07
N ALA A 307 -10.06 -5.41 11.99
CA ALA A 307 -10.73 -6.07 10.87
C ALA A 307 -10.49 -5.32 9.54
N PHE A 308 -10.49 -3.99 9.57
CA PHE A 308 -10.14 -3.18 8.41
C PHE A 308 -8.70 -3.41 7.99
N VAL A 309 -7.74 -3.40 8.94
CA VAL A 309 -6.33 -3.73 8.65
C VAL A 309 -6.20 -5.11 8.01
N ARG A 310 -6.82 -6.15 8.58
CA ARG A 310 -6.83 -7.50 7.99
C ARG A 310 -7.46 -7.53 6.59
N PHE A 311 -8.52 -6.75 6.36
CA PHE A 311 -9.17 -6.65 5.06
C PHE A 311 -8.23 -6.14 3.97
N LEU A 312 -7.27 -5.26 4.31
CA LEU A 312 -6.32 -4.73 3.33
C LEU A 312 -5.43 -5.80 2.68
N TYR A 313 -5.32 -7.00 3.28
CA TYR A 313 -4.54 -8.13 2.76
C TYR A 313 -5.34 -9.08 1.86
N THR A 314 -6.66 -8.87 1.77
CA THR A 314 -7.54 -9.67 0.92
C THR A 314 -7.22 -9.46 -0.57
N PRO A 315 -7.51 -10.45 -1.44
CA PRO A 315 -7.33 -10.28 -2.88
C PRO A 315 -8.06 -9.04 -3.44
N GLU A 316 -9.25 -8.75 -2.96
CA GLU A 316 -10.05 -7.61 -3.42
C GLU A 316 -9.34 -6.29 -3.12
N ALA A 317 -8.88 -6.08 -1.89
CA ALA A 317 -8.16 -4.86 -1.52
C ALA A 317 -6.82 -4.75 -2.26
N GLN A 318 -6.09 -5.86 -2.38
CA GLN A 318 -4.79 -5.89 -3.04
C GLN A 318 -4.87 -5.63 -4.55
N ARG A 319 -5.99 -6.00 -5.21
CA ARG A 319 -6.24 -5.60 -6.60
C ARG A 319 -6.41 -4.09 -6.74
N GLU A 320 -7.05 -3.41 -5.78
CA GLU A 320 -7.19 -1.95 -5.82
C GLU A 320 -5.84 -1.24 -5.63
N PHE A 321 -4.97 -1.74 -4.74
CA PHE A 321 -3.60 -1.25 -4.65
C PHE A 321 -2.82 -1.48 -5.95
N ALA A 322 -2.99 -2.64 -6.60
CA ALA A 322 -2.33 -2.96 -7.86
C ALA A 322 -2.74 -2.02 -9.01
N LYS A 323 -3.99 -1.53 -9.02
CA LYS A 323 -4.47 -0.60 -10.05
C LYS A 323 -3.76 0.75 -10.00
N VAL A 324 -3.28 1.16 -8.83
CA VAL A 324 -2.58 2.45 -8.62
C VAL A 324 -1.06 2.29 -8.52
N GLY A 325 -0.52 1.16 -8.99
CA GLY A 325 0.92 0.96 -9.18
C GLY A 325 1.67 0.33 -8.01
N PHE A 326 1.00 -0.12 -6.94
CA PHE A 326 1.66 -0.87 -5.88
C PHE A 326 1.82 -2.35 -6.25
N ARG A 327 2.99 -2.91 -5.93
CA ARG A 327 3.23 -4.35 -6.00
C ARG A 327 2.44 -5.04 -4.88
N PRO A 328 1.52 -5.97 -5.18
CA PRO A 328 0.69 -6.62 -4.17
C PRO A 328 1.50 -7.47 -3.20
N VAL A 329 1.08 -7.49 -1.93
CA VAL A 329 1.62 -8.42 -0.92
C VAL A 329 0.87 -9.75 -0.89
N ASN A 330 -0.33 -9.81 -1.48
CA ASN A 330 -1.07 -11.04 -1.68
C ASN A 330 -0.51 -11.80 -2.89
N THR A 331 -0.11 -13.05 -2.70
CA THR A 331 0.58 -13.88 -3.70
C THR A 331 -0.28 -14.20 -4.93
N ALA A 332 -1.58 -14.42 -4.75
CA ALA A 332 -2.50 -14.67 -5.86
C ALA A 332 -2.62 -13.41 -6.74
N VAL A 333 -2.84 -12.25 -6.12
CA VAL A 333 -2.94 -10.98 -6.87
C VAL A 333 -1.60 -10.62 -7.51
N ALA A 334 -0.47 -10.85 -6.83
CA ALA A 334 0.86 -10.64 -7.40
C ALA A 334 1.06 -11.45 -8.69
N LYS A 335 0.56 -12.70 -8.74
CA LYS A 335 0.56 -13.54 -9.94
C LYS A 335 -0.39 -13.01 -11.02
N GLU A 336 -1.59 -12.54 -10.65
CA GLU A 336 -2.56 -11.94 -11.59
C GLU A 336 -1.96 -10.72 -12.34
N VAL A 337 -1.17 -9.90 -11.65
CA VAL A 337 -0.61 -8.66 -12.20
C VAL A 337 0.86 -8.75 -12.58
N GLU A 338 1.49 -9.93 -12.54
CA GLU A 338 2.94 -10.11 -12.76
C GLU A 338 3.43 -9.45 -14.05
N LYS A 339 2.65 -9.56 -15.15
CA LYS A 339 2.99 -8.98 -16.45
C LYS A 339 2.97 -7.44 -16.49
N LYS A 340 2.33 -6.79 -15.51
CA LYS A 340 2.27 -5.32 -15.42
C LYS A 340 3.50 -4.72 -14.75
N TYR A 341 4.23 -5.50 -13.97
CA TYR A 341 5.36 -5.03 -13.19
C TYR A 341 6.66 -5.64 -13.72
N PRO A 342 7.66 -4.83 -14.12
CA PRO A 342 8.98 -5.34 -14.47
C PRO A 342 9.55 -6.21 -13.35
N LYS A 343 10.18 -7.33 -13.74
CA LYS A 343 10.81 -8.27 -12.80
C LYS A 343 12.04 -7.64 -12.15
N VAL A 344 12.20 -7.91 -10.87
CA VAL A 344 13.38 -7.52 -10.06
C VAL A 344 14.09 -8.80 -9.66
N SER A 345 15.24 -9.09 -10.27
CA SER A 345 15.97 -10.33 -10.02
C SER A 345 16.51 -10.42 -8.59
N LYS A 346 16.87 -9.28 -7.99
CA LYS A 346 17.43 -9.23 -6.64
C LYS A 346 16.80 -8.11 -5.82
N LEU A 347 15.73 -8.46 -5.12
CA LEU A 347 15.03 -7.56 -4.22
C LEU A 347 15.50 -7.80 -2.78
N TYR A 348 16.04 -6.77 -2.14
CA TYR A 348 16.39 -6.80 -0.71
C TYR A 348 15.49 -5.84 0.07
N ASN A 349 15.54 -5.91 1.40
CA ASN A 349 14.71 -5.09 2.29
C ASN A 349 15.55 -4.44 3.39
N VAL A 350 14.92 -3.59 4.19
CA VAL A 350 15.55 -2.89 5.31
C VAL A 350 16.12 -3.85 6.36
N GLN A 351 15.46 -4.97 6.62
CA GLN A 351 15.94 -5.96 7.59
C GLN A 351 17.28 -6.54 7.14
N SER A 352 17.46 -6.80 5.85
CA SER A 352 18.76 -7.25 5.30
C SER A 352 19.89 -6.21 5.42
N LEU A 353 19.56 -4.96 5.77
CA LEU A 353 20.51 -3.87 6.03
C LEU A 353 20.68 -3.59 7.53
N GLY A 354 20.13 -4.44 8.40
CA GLY A 354 20.22 -4.30 9.87
C GLY A 354 19.06 -3.54 10.50
N GLY A 355 18.01 -3.21 9.74
CA GLY A 355 16.85 -2.47 10.24
C GLY A 355 17.03 -0.95 10.21
N TRP A 356 15.93 -0.23 10.43
CA TRP A 356 15.90 1.22 10.27
C TRP A 356 16.80 1.98 11.26
N ASP A 357 16.97 1.49 12.48
CA ASP A 357 17.82 2.15 13.47
C ASP A 357 19.30 2.09 13.06
N ALA A 358 19.76 0.94 12.57
CA ALA A 358 21.12 0.78 12.03
C ALA A 358 21.33 1.62 10.78
N ILE A 359 20.33 1.66 9.88
CA ILE A 359 20.35 2.49 8.67
C ILE A 359 20.46 3.97 9.03
N GLN A 360 19.63 4.44 9.97
CA GLN A 360 19.60 5.83 10.40
C GLN A 360 20.98 6.25 10.94
N LYS A 361 21.52 5.47 11.88
CA LYS A 361 22.86 5.70 12.47
C LYS A 361 23.98 5.69 11.43
N LYS A 362 23.94 4.74 10.49
CA LYS A 362 25.00 4.57 9.51
C LYS A 362 24.99 5.62 8.42
N PHE A 363 23.81 5.97 7.91
CA PHE A 363 23.69 6.73 6.67
C PHE A 363 23.20 8.16 6.88
N PHE A 364 22.37 8.43 7.87
CA PHE A 364 21.56 9.66 7.89
C PHE A 364 21.68 10.52 9.15
N ASP A 365 22.25 10.01 10.24
CA ASP A 365 22.59 10.82 11.42
C ASP A 365 23.62 11.91 11.08
N ASP A 366 23.81 12.88 11.97
CA ASP A 366 24.76 13.95 11.74
C ASP A 366 26.20 13.40 11.74
N GLY A 367 26.96 13.76 10.70
CA GLY A 367 28.30 13.23 10.44
C GLY A 367 28.31 11.81 9.85
N ALA A 368 27.14 11.24 9.55
CA ALA A 368 27.02 9.92 8.93
C ALA A 368 27.46 9.93 7.44
N ILE A 369 27.36 8.77 6.79
CA ILE A 369 27.86 8.60 5.41
C ILE A 369 27.30 9.64 4.44
N PHE A 370 26.01 9.96 4.51
CA PHE A 370 25.43 10.97 3.61
C PHE A 370 26.10 12.33 3.77
N ASP A 371 26.40 12.77 4.99
CA ASP A 371 27.07 14.05 5.23
C ASP A 371 28.50 14.06 4.70
N LYS A 372 29.21 12.92 4.80
CA LYS A 372 30.55 12.75 4.21
C LYS A 372 30.53 12.85 2.69
N ILE A 373 29.50 12.29 2.05
CA ILE A 373 29.30 12.40 0.59
C ILE A 373 29.06 13.86 0.20
N GLN A 374 28.28 14.58 1.00
CA GLN A 374 27.92 15.97 0.74
C GLN A 374 29.07 16.95 1.02
N SER A 375 29.89 16.71 2.04
CA SER A 375 31.05 17.56 2.36
C SER A 375 32.15 17.45 1.30
N GLY A 376 32.37 16.27 0.72
CA GLY A 376 33.32 16.03 -0.37
C GLY A 376 32.89 16.55 -1.75
N ARG A 377 31.78 17.30 -1.81
CA ARG A 377 31.29 18.00 -3.02
C ARG A 377 31.75 19.46 -3.09
N ARG A 378 32.20 20.03 -1.97
CA ARG A 378 32.70 21.40 -1.91
C ARG A 378 34.02 21.56 -2.62
#